data_AF-A0A544T0I3-F1
#
_entry.id   AF-A0A544T0I3-F1
#
_cell.length_a   1.000
_cell.length_b   1.000
_cell.length_c   1.000
_cell.angle_alpha   90.00
_cell.angle_beta   90.00
_cell.angle_gamma   90.00
#
_symmetry.space_group_name_H-M   'P 1'
#
loop_
_entity.id
_entity.type
_entity.pdbx_description
1 polymer ?
#
loop_
_entity_poly.entity_id
_entity_poly.type
_entity_poly.pdbx_seq_one_letter_code
_entity_poly.pdbx_strand_id
1 'polypeptide(L)'
;MTKKVENSMLFIWVVAFTATLGSLYFSEIKQYEPCELCWYQRILMYPLVLIVGIAYVQKNPKIAVTSLAFSIIGGCISAYHYSIQKLDFMQDSAPACGRVPCTGEYINYLGFITIPFLALIAFIFIAISSVMILRSMKEEK
;
A
#
# COMPACT_ATOMS: atom_id res chain seq x y z
N MET A 1 22.19 3.20 -13.67
CA MET A 1 20.73 3.04 -13.60
C MET A 1 20.15 3.50 -14.92
N THR A 2 19.33 2.69 -15.57
CA THR A 2 18.68 3.08 -16.83
C THR A 2 17.51 4.02 -16.57
N LYS A 3 17.16 4.88 -17.54
CA LYS A 3 16.02 5.81 -17.43
C LYS A 3 14.71 5.10 -17.07
N LYS A 4 14.53 3.86 -17.54
CA LYS A 4 13.38 3.01 -17.23
C LYS A 4 13.30 2.68 -15.74
N VAL A 5 14.43 2.30 -15.13
CA VAL A 5 14.50 1.99 -13.69
C VAL A 5 14.30 3.25 -12.85
N GLU A 6 14.88 4.39 -13.24
CA GLU A 6 14.66 5.69 -12.58
C GLU A 6 13.17 6.07 -12.56
N ASN A 7 12.51 6.00 -13.70
CA ASN A 7 11.08 6.32 -13.81
C ASN A 7 10.21 5.38 -12.97
N SER A 8 10.52 4.07 -12.94
CA SER A 8 9.80 3.11 -12.11
C SER A 8 9.98 3.38 -10.61
N MET A 9 11.18 3.73 -10.16
CA MET A 9 11.43 4.09 -8.75
C MET A 9 10.68 5.35 -8.36
N LEU A 10 10.68 6.37 -9.23
CA LEU A 10 9.92 7.60 -9.01
C LEU A 10 8.41 7.32 -8.96
N PHE A 11 7.90 6.46 -9.84
CA PHE A 11 6.50 6.05 -9.82
C PHE A 11 6.11 5.36 -8.50
N ILE A 12 6.93 4.42 -8.01
CA ILE A 12 6.72 3.78 -6.70
C ILE A 12 6.63 4.84 -5.60
N TRP A 13 7.56 5.80 -5.60
CA TRP A 13 7.61 6.85 -4.59
C TRP A 13 6.36 7.74 -4.64
N VAL A 14 5.92 8.17 -5.83
CA VAL A 14 4.71 8.99 -5.99
C VAL A 14 3.47 8.24 -5.50
N VAL A 15 3.34 6.95 -5.82
CA VAL A 15 2.21 6.13 -5.34
C VAL A 15 2.22 6.02 -3.82
N ALA A 16 3.37 5.67 -3.21
CA ALA A 16 3.49 5.55 -1.76
C ALA A 16 3.23 6.88 -1.04
N PHE A 17 3.73 7.98 -1.60
CA PHE A 17 3.53 9.32 -1.05
C PHE A 17 2.05 9.74 -1.11
N THR A 18 1.40 9.55 -2.26
CA THR A 18 -0.02 9.85 -2.43
C THR A 18 -0.90 9.00 -1.51
N ALA A 19 -0.61 7.70 -1.38
CA ALA A 19 -1.32 6.81 -0.47
C ALA A 19 -1.15 7.22 1.00
N THR A 20 0.06 7.63 1.39
CA THR A 20 0.36 8.13 2.75
C THR A 20 -0.40 9.43 3.03
N LEU A 21 -0.36 10.40 2.11
CA LEU A 21 -1.13 11.64 2.24
C LEU A 21 -2.63 11.39 2.32
N GLY A 22 -3.17 10.49 1.49
CA GLY A 22 -4.58 10.11 1.55
C GLY A 22 -4.95 9.48 2.90
N SER A 23 -4.10 8.59 3.42
CA SER A 23 -4.31 7.95 4.72
C SER A 23 -4.29 8.96 5.87
N LEU A 24 -3.38 9.94 5.84
CA LEU A 24 -3.31 11.02 6.81
C LEU A 24 -4.48 11.99 6.67
N TYR A 25 -4.91 12.30 5.44
CA TYR A 25 -6.07 13.17 5.21
C TYR A 25 -7.35 12.60 5.82
N PHE A 26 -7.57 11.29 5.66
CA PHE A 26 -8.73 10.64 6.28
C PHE A 26 -8.65 10.64 7.81
N SER A 27 -7.45 10.46 8.38
CA SER A 27 -7.24 10.47 9.83
C SER A 27 -7.43 11.86 10.45
N GLU A 28 -6.73 12.86 9.91
CA GLU A 28 -6.56 14.15 10.57
C GLU A 28 -7.61 15.18 10.15
N ILE A 29 -8.09 15.13 8.90
CA ILE A 29 -9.05 16.11 8.37
C ILE A 29 -10.47 15.56 8.47
N LYS A 30 -10.66 14.29 8.07
CA LYS A 30 -11.98 13.63 8.14
C LYS A 30 -12.27 12.95 9.48
N GLN A 31 -11.28 12.88 10.38
CA GLN A 31 -11.42 12.30 11.72
C GLN A 31 -11.90 10.83 11.68
N TYR A 32 -11.48 10.09 10.65
CA TYR A 32 -11.77 8.66 10.53
C TYR A 32 -10.75 7.89 11.37
N GLU A 33 -11.24 7.25 12.43
CA GLU A 33 -10.39 6.46 13.31
C GLU A 33 -9.93 5.19 12.57
N PRO A 34 -8.61 4.92 12.48
CA PRO A 34 -8.10 3.73 11.83
C PRO A 34 -8.38 2.49 12.66
N CYS A 35 -8.89 1.44 12.02
CA CYS A 35 -8.98 0.11 12.63
C CYS A 35 -7.61 -0.59 12.69
N GLU A 36 -7.55 -1.75 13.34
CA GLU A 36 -6.32 -2.53 13.51
C GLU A 36 -5.67 -2.92 12.15
N LEU A 37 -6.47 -3.37 11.18
CA LEU A 37 -5.98 -3.72 9.83
C LEU A 37 -5.45 -2.50 9.06
N CYS A 38 -6.09 -1.33 9.20
CA CYS A 38 -5.59 -0.08 8.63
C CYS A 38 -4.21 0.29 9.22
N TRP A 39 -3.97 0.02 10.50
CA TRP A 39 -2.68 0.25 11.13
C TRP A 39 -1.59 -0.63 10.53
N TYR A 40 -1.84 -1.93 10.34
CA TYR A 40 -0.88 -2.81 9.65
C TYR A 40 -0.58 -2.34 8.22
N GLN A 41 -1.58 -1.87 7.48
CA GLN A 41 -1.38 -1.28 6.16
C GLN A 41 -0.50 -0.02 6.23
N ARG A 42 -0.70 0.86 7.22
CA ARG A 42 0.13 2.07 7.42
C ARG A 42 1.59 1.73 7.73
N ILE A 43 1.83 0.74 8.60
CA ILE A 43 3.20 0.28 8.95
C ILE A 43 3.94 -0.19 7.70
N LEU A 44 3.24 -0.76 6.71
CA LEU A 44 3.84 -1.24 5.47
C LEU A 44 3.91 -0.14 4.39
N MET A 45 3.03 0.85 4.40
CA MET A 45 3.02 1.92 3.39
C MET A 45 3.94 3.10 3.74
N TYR A 46 3.88 3.60 4.97
CA TYR A 46 4.55 4.87 5.33
C TYR A 46 6.07 4.80 5.21
N PRO A 47 6.75 3.72 5.66
CA PRO A 47 8.19 3.63 5.51
C PRO A 47 8.65 3.62 4.05
N LEU A 48 7.83 3.14 3.10
CA LEU A 48 8.19 3.09 1.69
C LEU A 48 8.45 4.47 1.09
N VAL A 49 7.78 5.51 1.58
CA VAL A 49 8.03 6.90 1.15
C VAL A 49 9.48 7.30 1.41
N LEU A 50 9.98 6.99 2.61
CA LEU A 50 11.36 7.31 2.99
C LEU A 50 12.36 6.36 2.33
N ILE A 51 12.10 5.05 2.39
CA ILE A 51 13.00 4.02 1.88
C ILE A 51 13.23 4.19 0.38
N VAL A 52 12.15 4.32 -0.41
CA VAL A 52 12.26 4.46 -1.87
C VAL A 52 12.78 5.85 -2.23
N GLY A 53 12.39 6.90 -1.50
CA GLY A 53 12.89 8.26 -1.73
C GLY A 53 14.40 8.37 -1.53
N ILE A 54 14.92 7.83 -0.43
CA ILE A 54 16.36 7.79 -0.15
C ILE A 54 17.08 6.95 -1.21
N ALA A 55 16.56 5.78 -1.54
CA ALA A 55 17.17 4.90 -2.53
C ALA A 55 17.19 5.50 -3.94
N TYR A 56 16.18 6.31 -4.30
CA TYR A 56 16.15 7.08 -5.54
C TYR A 56 17.30 8.08 -5.60
N VAL A 57 17.52 8.86 -4.52
CA VAL A 57 18.64 9.81 -4.42
C VAL A 57 19.99 9.09 -4.46
N GLN A 58 20.10 7.95 -3.78
CA GLN A 58 21.30 7.12 -3.77
C GLN A 58 21.52 6.35 -5.09
N LYS A 59 20.59 6.43 -6.05
CA LYS A 59 20.63 5.67 -7.30
C LYS A 59 20.78 4.15 -7.07
N ASN A 60 20.13 3.63 -6.04
CA ASN A 60 20.24 2.23 -5.60
C ASN A 60 18.97 1.42 -5.94
N PRO A 61 18.89 0.78 -7.12
CA PRO A 61 17.71 0.05 -7.53
C PRO A 61 17.53 -1.30 -6.82
N LYS A 62 18.52 -1.78 -6.06
CA LYS A 62 18.41 -3.02 -5.27
C LYS A 62 17.32 -2.92 -4.20
N ILE A 63 16.92 -1.71 -3.81
CA ILE A 63 15.83 -1.49 -2.86
C ILE A 63 14.48 -2.03 -3.37
N ALA A 64 14.36 -2.30 -4.68
CA ALA A 64 13.15 -2.87 -5.27
C ALA A 64 12.75 -4.21 -4.63
N VAL A 65 13.69 -4.97 -4.06
CA VAL A 65 13.38 -6.19 -3.29
C VAL A 65 12.61 -5.85 -2.02
N THR A 66 13.04 -4.81 -1.29
CA THR A 66 12.38 -4.35 -0.06
C THR A 66 11.00 -3.78 -0.35
N SER A 67 10.86 -2.94 -1.38
CA SER A 67 9.55 -2.41 -1.77
C SER A 67 8.61 -3.51 -2.22
N LEU A 68 9.10 -4.52 -2.94
CA LEU A 68 8.32 -5.68 -3.33
C LEU A 68 7.82 -6.45 -2.11
N ALA A 69 8.70 -6.78 -1.16
CA ALA A 69 8.33 -7.53 0.05
C ALA A 69 7.23 -6.81 0.85
N PHE A 70 7.41 -5.51 1.09
CA PHE A 70 6.42 -4.69 1.80
C PHE A 70 5.09 -4.64 1.04
N SER A 71 5.14 -4.49 -0.28
CA SER A 71 3.93 -4.40 -1.10
C SER A 71 3.15 -5.71 -1.19
N ILE A 72 3.82 -6.85 -1.18
CA ILE A 72 3.15 -8.16 -1.16
C ILE A 72 2.42 -8.35 0.16
N ILE A 73 3.11 -8.12 1.28
CA ILE A 73 2.51 -8.28 2.62
C ILE A 73 1.34 -7.29 2.78
N GLY A 74 1.55 -6.01 2.43
CA GLY A 74 0.53 -4.98 2.53
C GLY A 74 -0.65 -5.24 1.60
N GLY A 75 -0.39 -5.75 0.41
CA GLY A 75 -1.41 -6.17 -0.55
C GLY A 75 -2.27 -7.31 -0.02
N CYS A 76 -1.66 -8.35 0.56
CA CYS A 76 -2.41 -9.46 1.17
C CYS A 76 -3.32 -8.98 2.32
N ILE A 77 -2.81 -8.12 3.20
CA ILE A 77 -3.59 -7.55 4.31
C ILE A 77 -4.73 -6.68 3.77
N SER A 78 -4.47 -5.87 2.74
CA SER A 78 -5.49 -5.01 2.13
C SER A 78 -6.57 -5.81 1.41
N ALA A 79 -6.20 -6.90 0.74
CA ALA A 79 -7.13 -7.82 0.09
C ALA A 79 -8.03 -8.51 1.13
N TYR A 80 -7.45 -8.99 2.23
CA TYR A 80 -8.20 -9.57 3.34
C TYR A 80 -9.14 -8.52 4.00
N HIS A 81 -8.65 -7.30 4.21
CA HIS A 81 -9.46 -6.24 4.79
C HIS A 81 -10.62 -5.84 3.87
N TYR A 82 -10.38 -5.77 2.57
CA TYR A 82 -11.45 -5.53 1.61
C TYR A 82 -12.47 -6.67 1.57
N SER A 83 -12.02 -7.94 1.65
CA SER A 83 -12.92 -9.09 1.64
C SER A 83 -13.84 -9.12 2.86
N ILE A 84 -13.34 -8.82 4.06
CA ILE A 84 -14.19 -8.79 5.26
C ILE A 84 -15.20 -7.63 5.25
N GLN A 85 -14.96 -6.56 4.49
CA GLN A 85 -15.93 -5.47 4.32
C GLN A 85 -17.06 -5.85 3.36
N LYS A 86 -16.74 -6.57 2.28
CA LYS A 86 -17.70 -6.87 1.20
C LYS A 86 -18.37 -8.23 1.26
N LEU A 87 -17.77 -9.19 1.97
CA LEU A 87 -18.28 -10.55 2.05
C LEU A 87 -18.89 -10.77 3.44
N ASP A 88 -20.22 -10.81 3.51
CA ASP A 88 -20.95 -10.95 4.78
C ASP A 88 -20.53 -12.20 5.57
N PHE A 89 -20.26 -13.32 4.89
CA PHE A 89 -19.82 -14.56 5.53
C PHE A 89 -18.41 -14.48 6.14
N MET A 90 -17.61 -13.45 5.80
CA MET A 90 -16.29 -13.24 6.38
C MET A 90 -16.29 -12.22 7.51
N GLN A 91 -17.41 -11.53 7.78
CA GLN A 91 -17.50 -10.50 8.81
C GLN A 91 -17.26 -11.07 10.22
N ASP A 92 -17.69 -12.31 10.48
CA ASP A 92 -17.44 -13.00 11.75
C ASP A 92 -15.94 -13.30 11.97
N SER A 93 -15.14 -13.32 10.91
CA SER A 93 -13.68 -13.50 11.01
C SER A 93 -12.94 -12.19 11.25
N ALA A 94 -13.63 -11.04 11.22
CA ALA A 94 -12.99 -9.75 11.38
C ALA A 94 -12.36 -9.61 12.79
N PRO A 95 -11.20 -8.95 12.91
CA PRO A 95 -10.61 -8.67 14.21
C PRO A 95 -11.62 -7.90 15.07
N ALA A 96 -12.01 -8.52 16.19
CA ALA A 96 -12.91 -7.93 17.18
C ALA A 96 -12.17 -7.00 18.16
N CYS A 97 -10.83 -7.04 18.15
CA CYS A 97 -9.99 -6.18 18.98
C CYS A 97 -9.78 -4.83 18.29
N GLY A 98 -10.03 -3.75 19.03
CA GLY A 98 -9.88 -2.38 18.55
C GLY A 98 -11.02 -1.48 19.00
N ARG A 99 -10.82 -0.17 18.92
CA ARG A 99 -11.87 0.81 19.28
C ARG A 99 -12.96 0.92 18.20
N VAL A 100 -12.58 0.67 16.94
CA VAL A 100 -13.48 0.69 15.78
C VAL A 100 -13.40 -0.61 14.99
N PRO A 101 -14.53 -1.15 14.50
CA PRO A 101 -14.58 -2.43 13.80
C PRO A 101 -13.92 -2.34 12.42
N CYS A 102 -13.17 -3.37 12.03
CA CYS A 102 -12.53 -3.42 10.70
C CYS A 102 -13.55 -3.59 9.55
N THR A 103 -14.78 -4.00 9.84
CA THR A 103 -15.88 -4.14 8.88
C THR A 103 -16.54 -2.81 8.54
N GLY A 104 -16.28 -1.73 9.29
CA GLY A 104 -16.84 -0.42 9.04
C GLY A 104 -16.36 0.19 7.71
N GLU A 105 -17.29 0.72 6.92
CA GLU A 105 -17.01 1.41 5.66
C GLU A 105 -17.22 2.93 5.82
N TYR A 106 -16.16 3.67 6.15
CA TYR A 106 -16.23 5.15 6.20
C TYR A 106 -16.46 5.80 4.83
N ILE A 107 -16.01 5.12 3.77
CA ILE A 107 -16.16 5.55 2.39
C ILE A 107 -16.53 4.32 1.59
N ASN A 108 -17.59 4.45 0.79
CA ASN A 108 -17.98 3.46 -0.18
C ASN A 108 -18.51 4.17 -1.44
N TYR A 109 -17.58 4.65 -2.28
CA TYR A 109 -17.98 5.24 -3.56
C TYR A 109 -18.30 4.14 -4.57
N LEU A 110 -19.36 4.34 -5.35
CA LEU A 110 -19.80 3.40 -6.41
C LEU A 110 -20.12 1.97 -5.91
N GLY A 111 -20.26 1.76 -4.59
CA GLY A 111 -20.59 0.46 -3.99
C GLY A 111 -19.39 -0.48 -3.76
N PHE A 112 -18.19 -0.13 -4.25
CA PHE A 112 -16.99 -0.96 -4.12
C PHE A 112 -15.71 -0.19 -3.73
N ILE A 113 -15.65 1.13 -3.89
CA ILE A 113 -14.42 1.90 -3.61
C ILE A 113 -14.39 2.24 -2.11
N THR A 114 -13.68 1.40 -1.36
CA THR A 114 -13.40 1.60 0.06
C THR A 114 -11.94 1.96 0.32
N ILE A 115 -11.62 2.39 1.54
CA ILE A 115 -10.24 2.75 1.93
C ILE A 115 -9.27 1.55 1.74
N PRO A 116 -9.61 0.32 2.19
CA PRO A 116 -8.75 -0.85 1.97
C PRO A 116 -8.54 -1.18 0.49
N PHE A 117 -9.55 -0.95 -0.35
CA PHE A 117 -9.43 -1.14 -1.80
C PHE A 117 -8.42 -0.18 -2.43
N LEU A 118 -8.44 1.10 -2.03
CA LEU A 118 -7.45 2.08 -2.48
C LEU A 118 -6.03 1.69 -2.05
N ALA A 119 -5.87 1.20 -0.81
CA ALA A 119 -4.59 0.70 -0.32
C ALA A 119 -4.11 -0.52 -1.14
N LEU A 120 -5.02 -1.44 -1.46
CA LEU A 120 -4.73 -2.61 -2.30
C LEU A 120 -4.19 -2.20 -3.68
N ILE A 121 -4.85 -1.24 -4.35
CA ILE A 121 -4.40 -0.72 -5.65
C ILE A 121 -2.99 -0.13 -5.54
N ALA A 122 -2.74 0.68 -4.50
CA ALA A 122 -1.42 1.28 -4.29
C ALA A 122 -0.34 0.20 -4.12
N PHE A 123 -0.59 -0.82 -3.31
CA PHE A 123 0.35 -1.93 -3.13
C PHE A 123 0.57 -2.73 -4.42
N ILE A 124 -0.47 -2.97 -5.23
CA ILE A 124 -0.34 -3.64 -6.54
C ILE A 124 0.57 -2.83 -7.47
N PHE A 125 0.37 -1.52 -7.57
CA PHE A 125 1.23 -0.66 -8.39
C PHE A 125 2.69 -0.68 -7.93
N ILE A 126 2.92 -0.65 -6.61
CA ILE A 126 4.28 -0.75 -6.05
C ILE A 126 4.89 -2.12 -6.38
N ALA A 127 4.13 -3.21 -6.24
CA ALA A 127 4.59 -4.57 -6.50
C ALA A 127 4.98 -4.76 -7.97
N ILE A 128 4.11 -4.37 -8.91
CA ILE A 128 4.37 -4.48 -10.36
C ILE A 128 5.62 -3.69 -10.73
N SER A 129 5.72 -2.45 -10.27
CA SER A 129 6.87 -1.59 -10.57
C SER A 129 8.17 -2.14 -9.99
N SER A 130 8.11 -2.72 -8.79
CA SER A 130 9.26 -3.36 -8.15
C SER A 130 9.72 -4.60 -8.95
N VAL A 131 8.79 -5.45 -9.40
CA VAL A 131 9.09 -6.60 -10.27
C VAL A 131 9.71 -6.14 -11.59
N MET A 132 9.20 -5.06 -12.20
CA MET A 132 9.76 -4.50 -13.44
C MET A 132 11.23 -4.06 -13.25
N ILE A 133 11.55 -3.39 -12.13
CA ILE A 133 12.93 -3.00 -11.81
C ILE A 133 13.82 -4.24 -11.67
N LEU A 134 13.38 -5.25 -10.90
CA LEU A 134 14.16 -6.47 -10.67
C LEU A 134 14.42 -7.25 -11.95
N ARG A 135 13.45 -7.29 -12.89
CA ARG A 135 13.63 -7.90 -14.21
C ARG A 135 14.66 -7.15 -15.04
N SER A 136 14.56 -5.81 -15.13
CA SER A 136 15.53 -5.00 -15.87
C SER A 136 16.95 -5.11 -15.30
N MET A 137 17.10 -5.23 -13.98
CA MET A 137 18.41 -5.45 -13.36
C MET A 137 19.00 -6.84 -13.65
N LYS A 138 18.17 -7.84 -13.94
CA LYS A 138 18.62 -9.19 -14.31
C LYS A 138 19.01 -9.30 -15.78
N GLU A 139 18.34 -8.55 -16.65
CA GLU A 139 18.64 -8.47 -18.10
C GLU A 139 19.97 -7.74 -18.39
N GLU A 140 20.35 -6.78 -17.53
CA GLU A 140 21.61 -6.04 -17.64
C GLU A 140 22.85 -6.82 -17.13
N LYS A 141 22.67 -8.02 -16.57
CA LYS A 141 23.72 -8.84 -15.93
C LYS A 141 24.03 -10.09 -16.72
#